data_AF-A0A850QKY6-F1
#
_entry.id   AF-A0A850QKY6-F1
#
_cell.length_a   1.000
_cell.length_b   1.000
_cell.length_c   1.000
_cell.angle_alpha   90.00
_cell.angle_beta   90.00
_cell.angle_gamma   90.00
#
_symmetry.space_group_name_H-M   'P 1'
#
loop_
_entity.id
_entity.type
_entity.pdbx_description
1 polymer ?
#
loop_
_entity_poly.entity_id
_entity_poly.type
_entity_poly.pdbx_seq_one_letter_code
_entity_poly.pdbx_strand_id
1 'polypeptide(L)'
;MFTPELLSPAGSLKNMRYAFAYGADAVYAGQPRYSLRVRNNEFNHENLKIGIDEAHALGKKFYVVCNIQPHNSKLKTFIRDLKPIVDMGPDALIMSDPGLIMMVREAFPEMTIHLSVQANAVNWATVKFWETQGVERVILSRELSLEEIEEIREQCPKMELEVFVHGALCMAYSGRCLLSGYINKRDPNQGTCTNACRWEYKTEKATENDAGQIVEVQEAVQIERPDNTIGLGKPTDEVVLLSESHRPEEKMAAFEDEHGTYIMNSKDLRAIQHVERLTKMGV
;
A
#
# COMPACT_ATOMS: atom_id res chain seq x y z
N MET A 1 5.37 -16.32 26.10
CA MET A 1 4.86 -16.56 24.74
C MET A 1 4.69 -15.19 24.12
N PHE A 2 5.24 -14.94 22.94
CA PHE A 2 5.03 -13.66 22.24
C PHE A 2 3.57 -13.55 21.81
N THR A 3 2.95 -12.40 22.02
CA THR A 3 1.59 -12.09 21.57
C THR A 3 1.72 -10.96 20.54
N PRO A 4 1.38 -11.21 19.27
CA PRO A 4 1.52 -10.19 18.23
C PRO A 4 0.49 -9.08 18.42
N GLU A 5 0.83 -7.87 17.98
CA GLU A 5 -0.08 -6.73 17.94
C GLU A 5 -0.97 -6.83 16.70
N LEU A 6 -2.30 -6.84 16.86
CA LEU A 6 -3.22 -6.78 15.73
C LEU A 6 -3.45 -5.32 15.30
N LEU A 7 -2.81 -4.91 14.21
CA LEU A 7 -2.99 -3.59 13.61
C LEU A 7 -4.02 -3.62 12.47
N SER A 8 -4.98 -2.68 12.50
CA SER A 8 -6.03 -2.56 11.47
C SER A 8 -6.09 -1.17 10.83
N PRO A 9 -6.31 -1.04 9.51
CA PRO A 9 -6.56 0.26 8.88
C PRO A 9 -7.87 0.88 9.35
N ALA A 10 -7.86 2.17 9.65
CA ALA A 10 -9.06 2.96 9.90
C ALA A 10 -9.20 4.09 8.86
N GLY A 11 -10.22 3.99 8.00
CA GLY A 11 -10.59 5.08 7.07
C GLY A 11 -11.52 6.14 7.68
N SER A 12 -12.15 5.84 8.82
CA SER A 12 -13.05 6.74 9.55
C SER A 12 -13.10 6.37 11.04
N LEU A 13 -13.62 7.27 11.89
CA LEU A 13 -13.85 6.98 13.32
C LEU A 13 -14.78 5.77 13.51
N LYS A 14 -15.77 5.60 12.63
CA LYS A 14 -16.66 4.43 12.65
C LYS A 14 -15.87 3.12 12.45
N ASN A 15 -15.00 3.08 11.44
CA ASN A 15 -14.20 1.91 11.14
C ASN A 15 -13.15 1.63 12.24
N MET A 16 -12.57 2.67 12.82
CA MET A 16 -11.70 2.55 14.00
C MET A 16 -12.42 1.86 15.17
N ARG A 17 -13.60 2.38 15.55
CA ARG A 17 -14.37 1.81 16.66
C ARG A 17 -14.76 0.35 16.41
N TYR A 18 -15.08 0.00 15.17
CA TYR A 18 -15.29 -1.40 14.80
C TYR A 18 -14.01 -2.24 14.95
N ALA A 19 -12.87 -1.76 14.46
CA ALA A 19 -11.60 -2.48 14.61
C ALA A 19 -11.31 -2.78 16.08
N PHE A 20 -11.45 -1.79 16.98
CA PHE A 20 -11.27 -2.00 18.42
C PHE A 20 -12.31 -2.94 19.02
N ALA A 21 -13.59 -2.81 18.67
CA ALA A 21 -14.65 -3.69 19.16
C ALA A 21 -14.43 -5.16 18.75
N TYR A 22 -13.79 -5.41 17.60
CA TYR A 22 -13.45 -6.75 17.11
C TYR A 22 -12.03 -7.20 17.50
N GLY A 23 -11.36 -6.48 18.40
CA GLY A 23 -10.15 -6.95 19.06
C GLY A 23 -8.82 -6.46 18.47
N ALA A 24 -8.82 -5.46 17.58
CA ALA A 24 -7.57 -4.81 17.17
C ALA A 24 -6.87 -4.17 18.39
N ASP A 25 -5.55 -4.23 18.43
CA ASP A 25 -4.70 -3.63 19.47
C ASP A 25 -4.28 -2.22 19.11
N ALA A 26 -4.17 -1.97 17.80
CA ALA A 26 -3.82 -0.69 17.24
C ALA A 26 -4.61 -0.43 15.96
N VAL A 27 -4.77 0.85 15.62
CA VAL A 27 -5.20 1.26 14.28
C VAL A 27 -4.20 2.22 13.65
N TYR A 28 -4.25 2.35 12.33
CA TYR A 28 -3.60 3.46 11.65
C TYR A 28 -4.58 4.26 10.79
N ALA A 29 -4.36 5.57 10.74
CA ALA A 29 -5.10 6.49 9.88
C ALA A 29 -4.17 7.41 9.08
N GLY A 30 -4.62 7.85 7.91
CA GLY A 30 -3.83 8.74 7.06
C GLY A 30 -3.75 10.16 7.61
N GLN A 31 -2.55 10.75 7.64
CA GLN A 31 -2.46 12.21 7.75
C GLN A 31 -3.02 12.84 6.46
N PRO A 32 -3.93 13.84 6.54
CA PRO A 32 -4.28 14.66 5.41
C PRO A 32 -3.04 15.18 4.69
N ARG A 33 -3.08 15.21 3.35
CA ARG A 33 -1.99 15.71 2.48
C ARG A 33 -0.71 14.86 2.47
N TYR A 34 -0.40 14.04 3.46
CA TYR A 34 0.88 13.30 3.56
C TYR A 34 0.75 11.77 3.61
N SER A 35 -0.47 11.26 3.43
CA SER A 35 -0.73 9.83 3.23
C SER A 35 -0.96 9.50 1.75
N LEU A 36 -0.67 8.26 1.33
CA LEU A 36 -1.02 7.76 0.00
C LEU A 36 -2.51 7.42 -0.17
N ARG A 37 -3.28 7.27 0.92
CA ARG A 37 -4.69 6.87 0.89
C ARG A 37 -5.64 7.99 1.32
N VAL A 38 -5.43 9.20 0.79
CA VAL A 38 -6.23 10.39 1.17
C VAL A 38 -7.69 10.32 0.73
N ARG A 39 -8.01 9.58 -0.35
CA ARG A 39 -9.38 9.54 -0.90
C ARG A 39 -10.38 8.76 -0.02
N ASN A 40 -9.90 7.74 0.70
CA ASN A 40 -10.73 6.89 1.57
C ASN A 40 -10.45 7.17 3.06
N ASN A 41 -10.23 8.45 3.37
CA ASN A 41 -9.80 8.89 4.69
C ASN A 41 -10.62 10.09 5.16
N GLU A 42 -11.51 9.86 6.13
CA GLU A 42 -12.33 10.88 6.78
C GLU A 42 -11.58 11.59 7.93
N PHE A 43 -10.34 11.16 8.23
CA PHE A 43 -9.53 11.73 9.30
C PHE A 43 -8.92 13.08 8.91
N ASN A 44 -9.62 14.16 9.27
CA ASN A 44 -9.06 15.51 9.38
C ASN A 44 -8.38 15.72 10.75
N HIS A 45 -7.90 16.93 11.07
CA HIS A 45 -7.24 17.22 12.34
C HIS A 45 -8.13 16.96 13.56
N GLU A 46 -9.42 17.32 13.49
CA GLU A 46 -10.38 17.13 14.57
C GLU A 46 -10.63 15.63 14.81
N ASN A 47 -10.91 14.88 13.73
CA ASN A 47 -11.15 13.45 13.78
C ASN A 47 -9.90 12.67 14.21
N LEU A 48 -8.69 13.13 13.86
CA LEU A 48 -7.44 12.53 14.36
C LEU A 48 -7.35 12.68 15.87
N LYS A 49 -7.60 13.88 16.41
CA LYS A 49 -7.56 14.10 17.87
C LYS A 49 -8.57 13.22 18.60
N ILE A 50 -9.81 13.15 18.10
CA ILE A 50 -10.86 12.28 18.65
C ILE A 50 -10.40 10.80 18.60
N GLY A 51 -9.85 10.38 17.46
CA GLY A 51 -9.40 8.99 17.26
C GLY A 51 -8.29 8.59 18.21
N ILE A 52 -7.28 9.45 18.39
CA ILE A 52 -6.16 9.24 19.29
C ILE A 52 -6.66 9.15 20.75
N ASP A 53 -7.48 10.11 21.18
CA ASP A 53 -8.02 10.14 22.54
C ASP A 53 -8.87 8.90 22.86
N GLU A 54 -9.72 8.48 21.93
CA GLU A 54 -10.55 7.28 22.09
C GLU A 54 -9.71 6.00 22.15
N ALA A 55 -8.67 5.89 21.31
CA ALA A 55 -7.75 4.76 21.35
C ALA A 55 -7.06 4.67 22.72
N HIS A 56 -6.49 5.80 23.19
CA HIS A 56 -5.79 5.86 24.47
C HIS A 56 -6.70 5.59 25.66
N ALA A 57 -7.93 6.10 25.64
CA ALA A 57 -8.92 5.80 26.68
C ALA A 57 -9.27 4.31 26.78
N LEU A 58 -9.13 3.56 25.69
CA LEU A 58 -9.30 2.10 25.63
C LEU A 58 -8.01 1.32 25.91
N GLY A 59 -6.88 2.00 26.17
CA GLY A 59 -5.57 1.38 26.29
C GLY A 59 -5.05 0.78 24.98
N LYS A 60 -5.54 1.29 23.85
CA LYS A 60 -5.18 0.89 22.47
C LYS A 60 -4.30 1.95 21.83
N LYS A 61 -3.57 1.59 20.78
CA LYS A 61 -2.64 2.49 20.09
C LYS A 61 -3.23 3.09 18.82
N PHE A 62 -2.77 4.29 18.47
CA PHE A 62 -3.15 5.00 17.26
C PHE A 62 -1.91 5.48 16.51
N TYR A 63 -1.72 4.97 15.30
CA TYR A 63 -0.61 5.35 14.41
C TYR A 63 -1.08 6.30 13.30
N VAL A 64 -0.25 7.28 12.96
CA VAL A 64 -0.55 8.22 11.87
C VAL A 64 0.37 7.99 10.69
N VAL A 65 -0.21 7.87 9.50
CA VAL A 65 0.52 7.54 8.27
C VAL A 65 0.95 8.80 7.53
N CYS A 66 2.27 8.93 7.31
CA CYS A 66 2.96 10.01 6.60
C CYS A 66 3.93 9.41 5.55
N ASN A 67 3.41 8.57 4.65
CA ASN A 67 4.20 7.66 3.80
C ASN A 67 4.26 8.03 2.31
N ILE A 68 4.18 9.32 1.99
CA ILE A 68 4.35 9.80 0.62
C ILE A 68 5.84 9.91 0.24
N GLN A 69 6.12 9.93 -1.06
CA GLN A 69 7.37 10.43 -1.62
C GLN A 69 7.17 11.88 -2.09
N PRO A 70 7.63 12.89 -1.32
CA PRO A 70 7.40 14.29 -1.65
C PRO A 70 8.38 14.82 -2.71
N HIS A 71 7.94 15.80 -3.51
CA HIS A 71 8.84 16.71 -4.22
C HIS A 71 9.22 17.91 -3.34
N ASN A 72 10.30 18.62 -3.71
CA ASN A 72 10.90 19.71 -2.94
C ASN A 72 9.93 20.78 -2.43
N SER A 73 8.86 21.09 -3.18
CA SER A 73 7.84 22.06 -2.76
C SER A 73 7.19 21.72 -1.43
N LYS A 74 7.05 20.42 -1.13
CA LYS A 74 6.36 19.90 0.03
C LYS A 74 7.24 19.86 1.28
N LEU A 75 8.57 19.83 1.10
CA LEU A 75 9.55 19.90 2.19
C LEU A 75 9.44 21.22 2.96
N LYS A 76 9.16 22.33 2.25
CA LYS A 76 9.09 23.70 2.81
C LYS A 76 8.06 23.86 3.92
N THR A 77 6.99 23.07 3.90
CA THR A 77 5.90 23.18 4.88
C THR A 77 5.77 21.96 5.76
N PHE A 78 6.54 20.90 5.52
CA PHE A 78 6.31 19.59 6.12
C PHE A 78 6.34 19.61 7.65
N ILE A 79 7.40 20.11 8.28
CA ILE A 79 7.51 20.13 9.75
C ILE A 79 6.43 21.00 10.39
N ARG A 80 6.13 22.16 9.78
CA ARG A 80 5.03 23.03 10.24
C ARG A 80 3.68 22.32 10.16
N ASP A 81 3.42 21.61 9.07
CA ASP A 81 2.15 20.92 8.84
C ASP A 81 2.05 19.64 9.70
N LEU A 82 3.17 19.05 10.11
CA LEU A 82 3.23 17.87 10.97
C LEU A 82 3.18 18.21 12.47
N LYS A 83 3.70 19.37 12.88
CA LYS A 83 3.69 19.85 14.28
C LYS A 83 2.35 19.64 15.01
N PRO A 84 1.19 20.10 14.48
CA PRO A 84 -0.07 19.89 15.18
C PRO A 84 -0.43 18.42 15.33
N ILE A 85 0.00 17.54 14.43
CA ILE A 85 -0.25 16.10 14.52
C ILE A 85 0.58 15.48 15.63
N VAL A 86 1.86 15.84 15.73
CA VAL A 86 2.74 15.39 16.83
C VAL A 86 2.21 15.86 18.19
N ASP A 87 1.69 17.09 18.26
CA ASP A 87 1.09 17.64 19.48
C ASP A 87 -0.19 16.92 19.91
N MET A 88 -0.87 16.20 19.01
CA MET A 88 -2.00 15.33 19.37
C MET A 88 -1.55 14.04 20.06
N GLY A 89 -0.25 13.70 19.98
CA GLY A 89 0.35 12.55 20.66
C GLY A 89 0.02 11.19 20.06
N PRO A 90 0.11 10.96 18.73
CA PRO A 90 0.00 9.61 18.19
C PRO A 90 1.14 8.71 18.71
N ASP A 91 0.90 7.40 18.82
CA ASP A 91 1.88 6.45 19.33
C ASP A 91 3.08 6.25 18.39
N ALA A 92 2.86 6.41 17.08
CA ALA A 92 3.92 6.36 16.07
C ALA A 92 3.52 7.04 14.77
N LEU A 93 4.52 7.48 14.00
CA LEU A 93 4.36 7.87 12.59
C LEU A 93 4.80 6.73 11.67
N ILE A 94 3.96 6.37 10.69
CA ILE A 94 4.32 5.40 9.64
C ILE A 94 4.84 6.17 8.42
N MET A 95 6.15 6.07 8.15
CA MET A 95 6.86 6.92 7.17
C MET A 95 7.65 6.10 6.15
N SER A 96 7.92 6.66 4.96
CA SER A 96 8.64 5.95 3.88
C SER A 96 9.86 6.69 3.34
N ASP A 97 9.84 8.02 3.33
CA ASP A 97 10.91 8.82 2.73
C ASP A 97 12.06 9.06 3.72
N PRO A 98 13.31 8.68 3.39
CA PRO A 98 14.46 8.88 4.27
C PRO A 98 14.69 10.35 4.65
N GLY A 99 14.49 11.28 3.71
CA GLY A 99 14.67 12.71 3.95
C GLY A 99 13.63 13.25 4.93
N LEU A 100 12.36 12.87 4.77
CA LEU A 100 11.32 13.23 5.73
C LEU A 100 11.57 12.60 7.11
N ILE A 101 11.98 11.32 7.17
CA ILE A 101 12.31 10.64 8.43
C ILE A 101 13.42 11.39 9.16
N MET A 102 14.50 11.76 8.45
CA MET A 102 15.58 12.58 9.01
C MET A 102 15.04 13.91 9.58
N MET A 103 14.23 14.64 8.80
CA MET A 103 13.65 15.91 9.26
C MET A 103 12.74 15.75 10.50
N VAL A 104 11.95 14.67 10.58
CA VAL A 104 11.12 14.39 11.76
C VAL A 104 11.98 14.09 12.97
N ARG A 105 13.01 13.26 12.83
CA ARG A 105 13.91 12.94 13.95
C ARG A 105 14.64 14.16 14.49
N GLU A 106 15.02 15.09 13.61
CA GLU A 106 15.65 16.35 14.01
C GLU A 106 14.67 17.28 14.74
N ALA A 107 13.43 17.39 14.26
CA ALA A 107 12.44 18.31 14.81
C ALA A 107 11.68 17.75 16.03
N PHE A 108 11.48 16.42 16.08
CA PHE A 108 10.68 15.69 17.06
C PHE A 108 11.40 14.39 17.49
N PRO A 109 12.52 14.48 18.24
CA PRO A 109 13.35 13.32 18.57
C PRO A 109 12.63 12.19 19.33
N GLU A 110 11.62 12.54 20.12
CA GLU A 110 10.83 11.59 20.92
C GLU A 110 9.73 10.90 20.11
N MET A 111 9.52 11.28 18.84
CA MET A 111 8.47 10.67 18.03
C MET A 111 8.91 9.33 17.46
N THR A 112 8.24 8.25 17.88
CA THR A 112 8.45 6.92 17.32
C THR A 112 8.09 6.87 15.83
N ILE A 113 8.96 6.22 15.05
CA ILE A 113 8.80 6.05 13.61
C ILE A 113 8.76 4.57 13.28
N HIS A 114 7.70 4.18 12.56
CA HIS A 114 7.56 2.88 11.91
C HIS A 114 7.84 3.06 10.41
N LEU A 115 8.65 2.18 9.83
CA LEU A 115 8.94 2.19 8.40
C LEU A 115 7.79 1.58 7.62
N SER A 116 7.19 2.35 6.72
CA SER A 116 6.16 1.91 5.80
C SER A 116 6.70 0.92 4.78
N VAL A 117 5.86 -0.05 4.40
CA VAL A 117 6.09 -0.97 3.27
C VAL A 117 6.50 -0.25 1.97
N GLN A 118 6.16 1.03 1.81
CA GLN A 118 6.61 1.87 0.70
C GLN A 118 8.14 1.99 0.57
N ALA A 119 8.87 1.89 1.69
CA ALA A 119 10.34 1.92 1.70
C ALA A 119 10.98 0.58 1.23
N ASN A 120 10.18 -0.49 1.15
CA ASN A 120 10.58 -1.81 0.65
C ASN A 120 11.81 -2.43 1.29
N ALA A 121 11.70 -2.67 2.60
CA ALA A 121 12.62 -3.55 3.27
C ALA A 121 12.37 -5.00 2.83
N VAL A 122 13.25 -5.51 1.95
CA VAL A 122 13.22 -6.89 1.40
C VAL A 122 14.42 -7.75 1.84
N ASN A 123 15.28 -7.23 2.69
CA ASN A 123 16.44 -7.97 3.19
C ASN A 123 16.90 -7.44 4.54
N TRP A 124 17.63 -8.26 5.29
CA TRP A 124 18.06 -7.93 6.65
C TRP A 124 19.03 -6.75 6.69
N ALA A 125 19.83 -6.53 5.65
CA ALA A 125 20.78 -5.42 5.60
C ALA A 125 20.05 -4.07 5.55
N THR A 126 18.95 -3.99 4.80
CA THR A 126 18.07 -2.82 4.75
C THR A 126 17.39 -2.59 6.08
N VAL A 127 16.93 -3.66 6.75
CA VAL A 127 16.35 -3.57 8.10
C VAL A 127 17.37 -3.02 9.11
N LYS A 128 18.60 -3.55 9.12
CA LYS A 128 19.70 -3.02 9.96
C LYS A 128 20.02 -1.57 9.65
N PHE A 129 20.01 -1.18 8.38
CA PHE A 129 20.21 0.23 8.02
C PHE A 129 19.16 1.11 8.71
N TRP A 130 17.87 0.76 8.61
CA TRP A 130 16.80 1.53 9.25
C TRP A 130 16.86 1.49 10.79
N GLU A 131 17.32 0.38 11.38
CA GLU A 131 17.65 0.30 12.81
C GLU A 131 18.68 1.37 13.21
N THR A 132 19.76 1.55 12.43
CA THR A 132 20.76 2.60 12.70
C THR A 132 20.22 4.01 12.51
N GLN A 133 19.18 4.17 11.69
CA GLN A 133 18.46 5.44 11.53
C GLN A 133 17.40 5.62 12.64
N GLY A 134 17.35 4.70 13.62
CA GLY A 134 16.51 4.72 14.81
C GLY A 134 15.01 4.57 14.54
N VAL A 135 14.64 3.87 13.46
CA VAL A 135 13.30 3.32 13.29
C VAL A 135 13.08 2.21 14.32
N GLU A 136 11.88 2.15 14.90
CA GLU A 136 11.55 1.16 15.96
C GLU A 136 10.89 -0.10 15.39
N ARG A 137 10.12 0.06 14.29
CA ARG A 137 9.42 -1.03 13.61
C ARG A 137 9.55 -0.95 12.10
N VAL A 138 9.77 -2.09 11.46
CA VAL A 138 9.77 -2.21 10.00
C VAL A 138 8.58 -3.02 9.51
N ILE A 139 7.72 -2.38 8.72
CA ILE A 139 6.66 -3.05 7.97
C ILE A 139 7.28 -3.66 6.72
N LEU A 140 7.49 -4.97 6.75
CA LEU A 140 8.19 -5.72 5.71
C LEU A 140 7.43 -5.74 4.38
N SER A 141 8.18 -5.91 3.29
CA SER A 141 7.57 -6.06 1.97
C SER A 141 6.69 -7.31 1.89
N ARG A 142 5.58 -7.20 1.16
CA ARG A 142 4.60 -8.27 0.95
C ARG A 142 5.06 -9.33 -0.07
N GLU A 143 6.27 -9.15 -0.60
CA GLU A 143 6.90 -10.01 -1.61
C GLU A 143 7.78 -11.09 -0.97
N LEU A 144 8.08 -10.97 0.33
CA LEU A 144 8.96 -11.89 1.03
C LEU A 144 8.30 -13.24 1.30
N SER A 145 9.08 -14.29 1.10
CA SER A 145 8.75 -15.63 1.63
C SER A 145 8.88 -15.67 3.15
N LEU A 146 8.27 -16.69 3.77
CA LEU A 146 8.35 -16.88 5.22
C LEU A 146 9.78 -17.19 5.66
N GLU A 147 10.55 -17.87 4.82
CA GLU A 147 11.97 -18.18 5.05
C GLU A 147 12.83 -16.92 5.04
N GLU A 148 12.57 -15.98 4.13
CA GLU A 148 13.28 -14.68 4.12
C GLU A 148 12.90 -13.82 5.33
N ILE A 149 11.64 -13.84 5.76
CA ILE A 149 11.20 -13.15 6.99
C ILE A 149 11.91 -13.73 8.22
N GLU A 150 12.06 -15.06 8.28
CA GLU A 150 12.79 -15.76 9.34
C GLU A 150 14.26 -15.34 9.38
N GLU A 151 14.95 -15.31 8.22
CA GLU A 151 16.33 -14.83 8.13
C GLU A 151 16.46 -13.37 8.59
N ILE A 152 15.51 -12.50 8.21
CA ILE A 152 15.50 -11.10 8.67
C ILE A 152 15.37 -11.01 10.19
N ARG A 153 14.47 -11.79 10.78
CA ARG A 153 14.27 -11.85 12.24
C ARG A 153 15.54 -12.30 12.96
N GLU A 154 16.20 -13.34 12.48
CA GLU A 154 17.44 -13.87 13.04
C GLU A 154 18.57 -12.85 13.00
N GLN A 155 18.71 -12.14 11.87
CA GLN A 155 19.75 -11.14 11.66
C GLN A 155 19.49 -9.83 12.41
N CYS A 156 18.23 -9.50 12.68
CA CYS A 156 17.83 -8.24 13.29
C CYS A 156 17.01 -8.47 14.58
N PRO A 157 17.51 -9.20 15.60
CA PRO A 157 16.71 -9.75 16.72
C PRO A 157 16.10 -8.71 17.68
N LYS A 158 16.48 -7.43 17.54
CA LYS A 158 15.93 -6.32 18.36
C LYS A 158 14.86 -5.50 17.65
N MET A 159 14.83 -5.54 16.31
CA MET A 159 13.88 -4.77 15.51
C MET A 159 12.47 -5.34 15.64
N GLU A 160 11.45 -4.49 15.75
CA GLU A 160 10.06 -4.92 15.58
C GLU A 160 9.78 -5.13 14.08
N LEU A 161 9.21 -6.29 13.73
CA LEU A 161 8.84 -6.61 12.35
C LEU A 161 7.32 -6.70 12.26
N GLU A 162 6.75 -6.11 11.22
CA GLU A 162 5.32 -6.15 10.94
C GLU A 162 5.10 -6.68 9.53
N VAL A 163 4.10 -7.56 9.37
CA VAL A 163 3.74 -8.15 8.08
C VAL A 163 2.23 -8.05 7.84
N PHE A 164 1.84 -7.85 6.59
CA PHE A 164 0.43 -7.94 6.21
C PHE A 164 0.02 -9.41 6.16
N VAL A 165 -1.08 -9.75 6.83
CA VAL A 165 -1.70 -11.08 6.73
C VAL A 165 -2.97 -11.07 5.87
N HIS A 166 -3.52 -9.87 5.60
CA HIS A 166 -4.70 -9.67 4.78
C HIS A 166 -4.67 -8.30 4.07
N GLY A 167 -5.25 -8.23 2.88
CA GLY A 167 -5.56 -6.99 2.18
C GLY A 167 -5.04 -6.94 0.74
N ALA A 168 -5.29 -5.81 0.08
CA ALA A 168 -4.94 -5.62 -1.32
C ALA A 168 -3.41 -5.66 -1.55
N LEU A 169 -2.96 -6.56 -2.42
CA LEU A 169 -1.62 -6.52 -2.99
C LEU A 169 -1.60 -5.48 -4.09
N CYS A 170 -0.55 -4.66 -4.12
CA CYS A 170 -0.36 -3.70 -5.19
C CYS A 170 0.44 -4.39 -6.29
N MET A 171 -0.10 -4.52 -7.49
CA MET A 171 0.59 -5.07 -8.66
C MET A 171 1.61 -4.12 -9.27
N ALA A 172 1.73 -2.91 -8.74
CA ALA A 172 2.74 -1.96 -9.16
C ALA A 172 3.55 -1.57 -7.93
N TYR A 173 4.83 -1.89 -7.97
CA TYR A 173 5.76 -1.35 -7.00
C TYR A 173 6.11 0.08 -7.44
N SER A 174 6.36 0.99 -6.50
CA SER A 174 6.61 2.43 -6.71
C SER A 174 7.55 2.73 -7.91
N GLY A 175 7.01 2.97 -9.12
CA GLY A 175 7.80 3.14 -10.36
C GLY A 175 8.48 1.88 -10.91
N ARG A 176 8.09 0.70 -10.43
CA ARG A 176 8.72 -0.61 -10.63
C ARG A 176 7.70 -1.52 -11.32
N CYS A 177 7.84 -1.58 -12.64
CA CYS A 177 6.83 -2.05 -13.57
C CYS A 177 6.72 -3.58 -13.61
N LEU A 178 5.84 -4.16 -12.80
CA LEU A 178 5.55 -5.60 -12.78
C LEU A 178 5.08 -6.11 -14.15
N LEU A 179 4.42 -5.26 -14.95
CA LEU A 179 4.12 -5.49 -16.37
C LEU A 179 5.37 -5.87 -17.19
N SER A 180 6.50 -5.15 -17.02
CA SER A 180 7.76 -5.47 -17.73
C SER A 180 8.37 -6.79 -17.25
N GLY A 181 8.33 -7.03 -15.94
CA GLY A 181 8.84 -8.27 -15.35
C GLY A 181 8.02 -9.50 -15.77
N TYR A 182 6.69 -9.38 -15.77
CA TYR A 182 5.76 -10.47 -16.05
C TYR A 182 5.63 -10.78 -17.55
N ILE A 183 5.41 -9.75 -18.39
CA ILE A 183 5.16 -9.93 -19.83
C ILE A 183 6.46 -10.25 -20.61
N ASN A 184 7.58 -9.67 -20.18
CA ASN A 184 8.84 -9.74 -20.94
C ASN A 184 9.97 -10.45 -20.21
N LYS A 185 9.73 -10.97 -19.00
CA LYS A 185 10.76 -11.61 -18.16
C LYS A 185 12.00 -10.71 -17.97
N ARG A 186 11.81 -9.38 -17.97
CA ARG A 186 12.86 -8.36 -17.87
C ARG A 186 12.65 -7.50 -16.64
N ASP A 187 13.63 -7.53 -15.74
CA ASP A 187 13.57 -6.81 -14.47
C ASP A 187 13.63 -5.28 -14.71
N PRO A 188 12.52 -4.55 -14.49
CA PRO A 188 12.46 -3.10 -14.67
C PRO A 188 13.37 -2.34 -13.69
N ASN A 189 13.79 -2.97 -12.59
CA ASN A 189 14.59 -2.35 -11.53
C ASN A 189 16.10 -2.49 -11.75
N GLN A 190 16.49 -3.23 -12.80
CA GLN A 190 17.88 -3.40 -13.26
C GLN A 190 18.16 -2.57 -14.53
N GLY A 191 17.31 -1.58 -14.84
CA GLY A 191 17.46 -0.75 -16.04
C GLY A 191 17.03 -1.42 -17.34
N THR A 192 16.29 -2.54 -17.28
CA THR A 192 15.81 -3.28 -18.48
C THR A 192 14.33 -3.05 -18.80
N CYS A 193 13.78 -1.92 -18.32
CA CYS A 193 12.38 -1.54 -18.54
C CYS A 193 12.02 -1.52 -20.04
N THR A 194 10.94 -2.22 -20.37
CA THR A 194 10.43 -2.34 -21.75
C THR A 194 9.37 -1.30 -22.12
N ASN A 195 9.03 -0.40 -21.18
CA ASN A 195 7.94 0.57 -21.32
C ASN A 195 6.59 -0.09 -21.67
N ALA A 196 6.28 -1.25 -21.08
CA ALA A 196 5.03 -1.97 -21.33
C ALA A 196 3.77 -1.09 -21.18
N CYS A 197 3.77 -0.16 -20.22
CA CYS A 197 2.70 0.82 -20.06
C CYS A 197 2.47 1.78 -21.24
N ARG A 198 3.35 1.82 -22.24
CA ARG A 198 3.25 2.67 -23.44
C ARG A 198 2.98 1.87 -24.72
N TRP A 199 2.80 0.56 -24.60
CA TRP A 199 2.52 -0.29 -25.75
C TRP A 199 1.11 -0.03 -26.31
N GLU A 200 0.91 -0.40 -27.56
CA GLU A 200 -0.39 -0.28 -28.20
C GLU A 200 -1.26 -1.48 -27.82
N TYR A 201 -2.18 -1.23 -26.88
CA TYR A 201 -3.17 -2.21 -26.43
C TYR A 201 -4.47 -2.06 -27.22
N LYS A 202 -5.01 -3.19 -27.65
CA LYS A 202 -6.33 -3.27 -28.28
C LYS A 202 -7.37 -3.66 -27.24
N THR A 203 -8.50 -2.98 -27.28
CA THR A 203 -9.68 -3.26 -26.46
C THR A 203 -10.68 -4.07 -27.28
N GLU A 204 -11.14 -5.18 -26.72
CA GLU A 204 -12.16 -6.05 -27.32
C GLU A 204 -13.33 -6.19 -26.35
N LYS A 205 -14.56 -6.19 -26.87
CA LYS A 205 -15.75 -6.41 -26.03
C LYS A 205 -15.73 -7.84 -25.47
N ALA A 206 -16.09 -7.95 -24.20
CA ALA A 206 -16.16 -9.22 -23.51
C ALA A 206 -17.47 -9.37 -22.74
N THR A 207 -17.84 -10.60 -22.45
CA THR A 207 -18.97 -10.95 -21.59
C THR A 207 -18.50 -11.90 -20.50
N GLU A 208 -19.16 -11.87 -19.35
CA GLU A 208 -18.96 -12.88 -18.31
C GLU A 208 -19.74 -14.15 -18.71
N ASN A 209 -19.10 -15.31 -18.67
CA ASN A 209 -19.76 -16.60 -18.87
C ASN A 209 -20.36 -17.11 -17.54
N ASP A 210 -21.14 -18.19 -17.59
CA ASP A 210 -21.79 -18.78 -16.41
C ASP A 210 -20.81 -19.24 -15.30
N ALA A 211 -19.51 -19.32 -15.60
CA ALA A 211 -18.43 -19.65 -14.67
C ALA A 211 -17.71 -18.41 -14.09
N GLY A 212 -18.19 -17.21 -14.38
CA GLY A 212 -17.59 -15.96 -13.92
C GLY A 212 -16.31 -15.56 -14.66
N GLN A 213 -16.06 -16.13 -15.85
CA GLN A 213 -14.89 -15.81 -16.66
C GLN A 213 -15.26 -14.82 -17.75
N ILE A 214 -14.38 -13.83 -17.95
CA ILE A 214 -14.52 -12.83 -19.01
C ILE A 214 -14.04 -13.44 -20.32
N VAL A 215 -14.97 -13.63 -21.26
CA VAL A 215 -14.75 -14.27 -22.56
C VAL A 215 -15.11 -13.31 -23.70
N GLU A 216 -14.47 -13.50 -24.85
CA GLU A 216 -14.66 -12.65 -26.03
C GLU A 216 -16.07 -12.77 -26.62
N VAL A 217 -16.63 -11.64 -27.06
CA VAL A 217 -17.85 -11.60 -27.88
C VAL A 217 -17.46 -11.63 -29.35
N GLN A 218 -18.00 -12.57 -30.13
CA GLN A 218 -17.71 -12.72 -31.57
C GLN A 218 -18.39 -11.65 -32.45
N GLU A 219 -18.26 -10.38 -32.12
CA GLU A 219 -18.69 -9.29 -32.99
C GLU A 219 -17.58 -8.23 -33.11
N ALA A 220 -17.14 -7.98 -34.34
CA ALA A 220 -16.11 -7.00 -34.65
C ALA A 220 -16.70 -5.59 -34.58
N VAL A 221 -16.15 -4.73 -33.73
CA VAL A 221 -16.51 -3.30 -33.66
C VAL A 221 -15.26 -2.46 -33.94
N GLN A 222 -15.36 -1.50 -34.86
CA GLN A 222 -14.33 -0.47 -35.03
C GLN A 222 -14.42 0.53 -33.88
N ILE A 223 -13.36 0.59 -33.06
CA ILE A 223 -13.23 1.61 -32.02
C ILE A 223 -12.34 2.73 -32.58
N GLU A 224 -12.93 3.89 -32.87
CA GLU A 224 -12.16 5.10 -33.19
C GLU A 224 -11.37 5.54 -31.96
N ARG A 225 -10.11 5.98 -32.14
CA ARG A 225 -9.29 6.53 -31.05
C ARG A 225 -10.00 7.78 -30.50
N PRO A 226 -10.47 7.76 -29.24
CA PRO A 226 -11.14 8.93 -28.69
C PRO A 226 -10.11 10.03 -28.40
N ASP A 227 -10.57 11.29 -28.46
CA ASP A 227 -9.84 12.43 -27.91
C ASP A 227 -9.62 12.26 -26.39
N ASN A 228 -8.66 12.98 -25.81
CA ASN A 228 -8.40 12.95 -24.36
C ASN A 228 -9.66 13.32 -23.56
N THR A 229 -10.24 12.34 -22.85
CA THR A 229 -11.49 12.48 -22.08
C THR A 229 -11.29 12.55 -20.56
N ILE A 230 -10.09 12.87 -20.07
CA ILE A 230 -9.82 12.94 -18.63
C ILE A 230 -10.82 13.91 -17.96
N GLY A 231 -11.75 13.37 -17.17
CA GLY A 231 -12.81 14.13 -16.48
C GLY A 231 -14.10 14.36 -17.28
N LEU A 232 -14.28 13.74 -18.45
CA LEU A 232 -15.46 13.82 -19.31
C LEU A 232 -16.02 12.41 -19.58
N GLY A 233 -17.25 12.13 -19.14
CA GLY A 233 -17.93 10.84 -19.38
C GLY A 233 -18.53 10.24 -18.10
N LYS A 234 -19.25 9.12 -18.25
CA LYS A 234 -19.70 8.26 -17.14
C LYS A 234 -18.90 6.96 -17.16
N PRO A 235 -18.62 6.34 -16.00
CA PRO A 235 -18.04 4.99 -15.94
C PRO A 235 -18.86 4.01 -16.78
N THR A 236 -18.20 2.96 -17.27
CA THR A 236 -18.85 1.91 -18.05
C THR A 236 -19.02 0.64 -17.22
N ASP A 237 -20.21 0.05 -17.26
CA ASP A 237 -20.46 -1.30 -16.72
C ASP A 237 -19.97 -2.39 -17.71
N GLU A 238 -19.47 -2.00 -18.89
CA GLU A 238 -18.97 -2.94 -19.89
C GLU A 238 -17.59 -3.49 -19.50
N VAL A 239 -17.46 -4.81 -19.55
CA VAL A 239 -16.20 -5.52 -19.33
C VAL A 239 -15.45 -5.67 -20.65
N VAL A 240 -14.15 -5.44 -20.64
CA VAL A 240 -13.31 -5.50 -21.85
C VAL A 240 -12.12 -6.42 -21.65
N LEU A 241 -11.65 -7.00 -22.75
CA LEU A 241 -10.37 -7.68 -22.80
C LEU A 241 -9.34 -6.76 -23.45
N LEU A 242 -8.16 -6.71 -22.85
CA LEU A 242 -6.98 -6.03 -23.37
C LEU A 242 -6.03 -7.07 -23.94
N SER A 243 -5.53 -6.82 -25.14
CA SER A 243 -4.43 -7.58 -25.73
C SER A 243 -3.37 -6.63 -26.29
N GLU A 244 -2.11 -7.04 -26.29
CA GLU A 244 -1.04 -6.27 -26.93
C GLU A 244 -1.01 -6.57 -28.43
N SER A 245 -0.72 -5.56 -29.25
CA SER A 245 -0.84 -5.65 -30.72
C SER A 245 0.01 -6.76 -31.37
N HIS A 246 1.13 -7.16 -30.77
CA HIS A 246 2.02 -8.23 -31.23
C HIS A 246 1.78 -9.57 -30.51
N ARG A 247 0.86 -9.61 -29.52
CA ARG A 247 0.42 -10.83 -28.80
C ARG A 247 -1.10 -10.84 -28.62
N PRO A 248 -1.88 -10.87 -29.72
CA PRO A 248 -3.35 -10.81 -29.67
C PRO A 248 -3.99 -11.99 -28.92
N GLU A 249 -3.28 -13.10 -28.79
CA GLU A 249 -3.70 -14.30 -28.05
C GLU A 249 -3.60 -14.18 -26.52
N GLU A 250 -2.77 -13.27 -26.00
CA GLU A 250 -2.57 -13.06 -24.55
C GLU A 250 -3.56 -12.02 -24.01
N LYS A 251 -4.82 -12.42 -23.84
CA LYS A 251 -5.92 -11.52 -23.42
C LYS A 251 -5.96 -11.31 -21.90
N MET A 252 -6.28 -10.10 -21.49
CA MET A 252 -6.27 -9.64 -20.09
C MET A 252 -7.57 -8.94 -19.74
N ALA A 253 -8.25 -9.37 -18.68
CA ALA A 253 -9.47 -8.73 -18.22
C ALA A 253 -9.23 -7.29 -17.74
N ALA A 254 -10.12 -6.39 -18.15
CA ALA A 254 -10.23 -5.04 -17.60
C ALA A 254 -11.71 -4.64 -17.42
N PHE A 255 -11.99 -3.91 -16.36
CA PHE A 255 -13.32 -3.37 -16.05
C PHE A 255 -13.17 -2.03 -15.34
N GLU A 256 -14.22 -1.21 -15.35
CA GLU A 256 -14.21 0.13 -14.78
C GLU A 256 -15.34 0.30 -13.77
N ASP A 257 -15.11 1.07 -12.72
CA ASP A 257 -16.17 1.52 -11.80
C ASP A 257 -16.04 3.03 -11.51
N GLU A 258 -16.83 3.56 -10.58
CA GLU A 258 -16.79 4.97 -10.18
C GLU A 258 -15.44 5.44 -9.58
N HIS A 259 -14.53 4.51 -9.30
CA HIS A 259 -13.21 4.75 -8.72
C HIS A 259 -12.05 4.56 -9.72
N GLY A 260 -12.28 3.94 -10.88
CA GLY A 260 -11.34 3.90 -12.01
C GLY A 260 -11.32 2.57 -12.76
N THR A 261 -10.35 2.42 -13.68
CA THR A 261 -10.17 1.21 -14.51
C THR A 261 -9.22 0.22 -13.83
N TYR A 262 -9.60 -1.06 -13.75
CA TYR A 262 -8.86 -2.16 -13.14
C TYR A 262 -8.30 -3.10 -14.21
N ILE A 263 -7.02 -3.47 -14.12
CA ILE A 263 -6.35 -4.40 -15.04
C ILE A 263 -5.49 -5.36 -14.21
N MET A 264 -5.56 -6.67 -14.48
CA MET A 264 -4.80 -7.77 -13.81
C MET A 264 -5.14 -8.14 -12.35
N ASN A 265 -6.29 -7.77 -11.78
CA ASN A 265 -6.56 -7.90 -10.32
C ASN A 265 -5.91 -9.12 -9.60
N SER A 266 -4.90 -8.86 -8.76
CA SER A 266 -4.34 -9.86 -7.84
C SER A 266 -5.37 -10.11 -6.74
N LYS A 267 -5.96 -11.30 -6.71
CA LYS A 267 -6.75 -11.77 -5.56
C LYS A 267 -5.98 -11.47 -4.27
N ASP A 268 -6.70 -10.91 -3.29
CA ASP A 268 -6.18 -10.36 -2.04
C ASP A 268 -5.11 -11.23 -1.36
N LEU A 269 -4.15 -10.59 -0.67
CA LEU A 269 -3.28 -11.31 0.24
C LEU A 269 -4.14 -12.02 1.29
N ARG A 270 -3.91 -13.33 1.43
CA ARG A 270 -4.52 -14.15 2.50
C ARG A 270 -3.44 -15.05 3.10
N ALA A 271 -2.78 -14.55 4.12
CA ALA A 271 -1.75 -15.26 4.88
C ALA A 271 -2.17 -15.57 6.32
N ILE A 272 -3.48 -15.50 6.64
CA ILE A 272 -4.04 -15.78 7.96
C ILE A 272 -3.61 -17.16 8.47
N GLN A 273 -3.54 -18.18 7.60
CA GLN A 273 -3.09 -19.52 7.96
C GLN A 273 -1.62 -19.59 8.43
N HIS A 274 -0.82 -18.55 8.17
CA HIS A 274 0.59 -18.47 8.55
C HIS A 274 0.82 -17.65 9.83
N VAL A 275 -0.23 -17.09 10.45
CA VAL A 275 -0.14 -16.29 11.68
C VAL A 275 0.57 -17.04 12.80
N GLU A 276 0.30 -18.35 12.97
CA GLU A 276 0.97 -19.16 14.00
C GLU A 276 2.49 -19.23 13.76
N ARG A 277 2.93 -19.42 12.51
CA ARG A 277 4.34 -19.48 12.16
C ARG A 277 5.02 -18.12 12.39
N LEU A 278 4.39 -17.03 11.94
CA LEU A 278 4.88 -15.66 12.14
C LEU A 278 4.98 -15.31 13.63
N THR A 279 3.97 -15.67 14.42
CA THR A 279 3.96 -15.45 15.87
C THR A 279 5.12 -16.20 16.55
N LYS A 280 5.40 -17.44 16.14
CA LYS A 280 6.54 -18.23 16.67
C LYS A 280 7.89 -17.61 16.32
N MET A 281 7.98 -16.89 15.20
CA MET A 281 9.17 -16.12 14.81
C MET A 281 9.31 -14.82 15.62
N GLY A 282 8.26 -14.35 16.31
CA GLY A 282 8.27 -13.05 16.98
C GLY A 282 7.99 -11.88 16.04
N VAL A 283 7.10 -12.12 15.06
CA VAL A 283 6.52 -11.16 14.11
C VAL A 283 5.03 -11.00 14.43
#